data_AF-A0A8T6VS96-F1
#
_entry.id   AF-A0A8T6VS96-F1
#
_cell.length_a   1.000
_cell.length_b   1.000
_cell.length_c   1.000
_cell.angle_alpha   90.00
_cell.angle_beta   90.00
_cell.angle_gamma   90.00
#
_symmetry.space_group_name_H-M   'P 1'
#
loop_
_entity.id
_entity.type
_entity.pdbx_description
1 polymer ?
#
loop_
_entity_poly.entity_id
_entity_poly.type
_entity_poly.pdbx_seq_one_letter_code
_entity_poly.pdbx_strand_id
1 'polypeptide(L)'
;MSSSLSVNRSAHRLVRKLCDKAEEYAVIVRENELGTTLIDAGIEAKGGFLAGKMITEICLGGLGRTELLHKTGQDLELPEISVYTDHPAIATLGSQFAGWQIKVGKYFAMGSGPARALAQKPPDLYEKIGYDDEADFAVLVLETNKSPPKQVITYISDQCRV
;
A
#
# COMPACT_ATOMS: atom_id res chain seq x y z
N MET A 1 20.38 17.08 10.72
CA MET A 1 19.47 15.93 10.88
C MET A 1 19.44 15.21 9.55
N SER A 2 19.91 13.96 9.49
CA SER A 2 19.75 13.13 8.30
C SER A 2 18.25 13.02 8.03
N SER A 3 17.75 13.47 6.88
CA SER A 3 16.35 13.25 6.52
C SER A 3 16.15 11.74 6.35
N SER A 4 15.52 11.08 7.33
CA SER A 4 15.16 9.67 7.21
C SER A 4 14.16 9.49 6.06
N LEU A 5 14.31 8.41 5.31
CA LEU A 5 13.38 8.05 4.24
C LEU A 5 12.03 7.70 4.85
N SER A 6 10.98 8.42 4.46
CA SER A 6 9.61 8.10 4.87
C SER A 6 8.84 7.40 3.74
N VAL A 7 8.46 6.14 3.99
CA VAL A 7 7.65 5.34 3.06
C VAL A 7 6.21 5.86 3.00
N ASN A 8 5.65 6.36 4.10
CA ASN A 8 4.31 6.94 4.11
C ASN A 8 4.29 8.23 3.28
N ARG A 9 5.23 9.16 3.52
CA ARG A 9 5.30 10.41 2.74
C ARG A 9 5.56 10.17 1.26
N SER A 10 6.36 9.17 0.93
CA SER A 10 6.67 8.85 -0.47
C SER A 10 5.52 8.17 -1.19
N ALA A 11 4.88 7.18 -0.57
CA ALA A 11 3.68 6.56 -1.12
C ALA A 11 2.51 7.52 -1.22
N HIS A 12 2.35 8.46 -0.28
CA HIS A 12 1.26 9.42 -0.32
C HIS A 12 1.30 10.32 -1.56
N ARG A 13 2.48 10.65 -2.10
CA ARG A 13 2.57 11.35 -3.40
C ARG A 13 1.97 10.53 -4.54
N LEU A 14 2.14 9.21 -4.52
CA LEU A 14 1.54 8.30 -5.50
C LEU A 14 0.03 8.16 -5.28
N VAL A 15 -0.41 8.08 -4.02
CA VAL A 15 -1.84 8.06 -3.65
C VAL A 15 -2.54 9.32 -4.15
N ARG A 16 -1.97 10.51 -3.95
CA ARG A 16 -2.57 11.76 -4.47
C ARG A 16 -2.71 11.72 -5.98
N LYS A 17 -1.66 11.28 -6.70
CA LYS A 17 -1.72 11.10 -8.15
C LYS A 17 -2.80 10.09 -8.58
N LEU A 18 -2.97 8.99 -7.85
CA LEU A 18 -4.01 7.99 -8.09
C LEU A 18 -5.40 8.62 -7.92
N CYS A 19 -5.62 9.40 -6.85
CA CYS A 19 -6.88 10.08 -6.58
C CYS A 19 -7.19 11.16 -7.62
N ASP A 20 -6.22 12.01 -7.96
CA ASP A 20 -6.39 13.10 -8.92
C ASP A 20 -6.75 12.60 -10.33
N LYS A 21 -6.41 11.34 -10.63
CA LYS A 21 -6.63 10.66 -11.91
C LYS A 21 -7.51 9.41 -11.76
N ALA A 22 -8.44 9.42 -10.81
CA ALA A 22 -9.24 8.24 -10.47
C ALA A 22 -9.93 7.57 -11.67
N GLU A 23 -10.46 8.37 -12.61
CA GLU A 23 -11.08 7.89 -13.84
C GLU A 23 -10.08 7.19 -14.77
N GLU A 24 -8.87 7.76 -14.96
CA GLU A 24 -7.81 7.16 -15.79
C GLU A 24 -7.36 5.80 -15.23
N TYR A 25 -7.34 5.66 -13.90
CA TYR A 25 -6.98 4.43 -13.21
C TYR A 25 -8.17 3.49 -13.00
N ALA A 26 -9.39 3.89 -13.37
CA ALA A 26 -10.63 3.15 -13.15
C ALA A 26 -10.83 2.72 -11.67
N VAL A 27 -10.49 3.62 -10.73
CA VAL A 27 -10.68 3.45 -9.28
C VAL A 27 -11.81 4.34 -8.78
N ILE A 28 -12.43 3.95 -7.66
CA ILE A 28 -13.48 4.74 -6.99
C ILE A 28 -12.89 5.31 -5.70
N VAL A 29 -12.86 6.63 -5.59
CA VAL A 29 -12.35 7.34 -4.41
C VAL A 29 -13.52 7.90 -3.60
N ARG A 30 -13.52 7.66 -2.30
CA ARG A 30 -14.54 8.17 -1.36
C ARG A 30 -13.86 8.63 -0.08
N GLU A 31 -14.33 9.73 0.48
CA GLU A 31 -13.98 10.12 1.85
C GLU A 31 -15.10 9.67 2.79
N ASN A 32 -14.73 9.10 3.94
CA ASN A 32 -15.70 8.72 4.95
C ASN A 32 -15.87 9.81 6.02
N GLU A 33 -16.82 9.60 6.95
CA GLU A 33 -17.07 10.51 8.08
C GLU A 33 -15.91 10.68 9.07
N LEU A 34 -14.86 9.85 8.97
CA LEU A 34 -13.64 9.94 9.78
C LEU A 34 -12.52 10.73 9.08
N GLY A 35 -12.76 11.27 7.88
CA GLY A 35 -11.74 11.92 7.06
C GLY A 35 -10.76 10.96 6.38
N THR A 36 -11.04 9.65 6.41
CA THR A 36 -10.22 8.64 5.72
C THR A 36 -10.60 8.61 4.24
N THR A 37 -9.59 8.74 3.37
CA THR A 37 -9.74 8.47 1.95
C THR A 37 -9.71 6.95 1.71
N LEU A 38 -10.83 6.41 1.23
CA LEU A 38 -10.96 5.03 0.77
C LEU A 38 -10.86 5.00 -0.75
N ILE A 39 -9.94 4.17 -1.25
CA ILE A 39 -9.72 3.96 -2.69
C ILE A 39 -10.07 2.52 -3.00
N ASP A 40 -11.22 2.32 -3.64
CA ASP A 40 -11.60 1.02 -4.17
C ASP A 40 -10.96 0.84 -5.55
N ALA A 41 -10.15 -0.21 -5.68
CA ALA A 41 -9.44 -0.57 -6.91
C ALA A 41 -9.80 -1.97 -7.42
N GLY A 42 -10.87 -2.59 -6.94
CA GLY A 42 -11.26 -3.93 -7.39
C GLY A 42 -12.47 -4.60 -6.74
N ILE A 43 -13.20 -3.93 -5.84
CA ILE A 43 -14.44 -4.44 -5.24
C ILE A 43 -15.65 -4.06 -6.10
N GLU A 44 -15.94 -2.76 -6.19
CA GLU A 44 -16.93 -2.17 -7.12
C GLU A 44 -16.22 -1.55 -8.33
N ALA A 45 -15.04 -0.99 -8.11
CA ALA A 45 -14.21 -0.43 -9.16
C ALA A 45 -13.67 -1.51 -10.09
N LYS A 46 -13.58 -1.17 -11.39
CA LYS A 46 -13.02 -2.09 -12.41
C LYS A 46 -11.52 -2.32 -12.19
N GLY A 47 -10.79 -1.28 -11.78
CA GLY A 47 -9.33 -1.29 -11.74
C GLY A 47 -8.70 -1.55 -13.11
N GLY A 48 -7.47 -2.08 -13.10
CA GLY A 48 -6.74 -2.46 -14.32
C GLY A 48 -5.23 -2.45 -14.14
N PHE A 49 -4.49 -2.67 -15.24
CA PHE A 49 -3.03 -2.75 -15.21
C PHE A 49 -2.35 -1.50 -14.63
N LEU A 50 -2.82 -0.30 -15.01
CA LEU A 50 -2.24 0.95 -14.51
C LEU A 50 -2.52 1.17 -13.02
N ALA A 51 -3.70 0.77 -12.53
CA ALA A 51 -4.02 0.80 -11.11
C ALA A 51 -3.17 -0.21 -10.33
N GLY A 52 -3.05 -1.44 -10.83
CA GLY A 52 -2.20 -2.47 -10.23
C GLY A 52 -0.72 -2.04 -10.16
N LYS A 53 -0.21 -1.42 -11.24
CA LYS A 53 1.11 -0.80 -11.27
C LYS A 53 1.28 0.23 -10.14
N MET A 54 0.34 1.18 -10.05
CA MET A 54 0.38 2.25 -9.04
C MET A 54 0.30 1.69 -7.61
N ILE A 55 -0.60 0.74 -7.36
CA ILE A 55 -0.76 0.07 -6.07
C ILE A 55 0.51 -0.69 -5.69
N THR A 56 1.19 -1.33 -6.65
CA THR A 56 2.46 -2.01 -6.38
C THR A 56 3.54 -1.02 -5.91
N GLU A 57 3.67 0.13 -6.56
CA GLU A 57 4.61 1.18 -6.14
C GLU A 57 4.23 1.80 -4.78
N ILE A 58 2.94 1.94 -4.49
CA ILE A 58 2.42 2.36 -3.17
C ILE A 58 2.80 1.34 -2.09
N CYS A 59 2.59 0.04 -2.36
CA CYS A 59 3.01 -1.03 -1.45
C CYS A 59 4.52 -1.00 -1.20
N LEU A 60 5.34 -0.68 -2.20
CA LEU A 60 6.79 -0.52 -2.08
C LEU A 60 7.21 0.81 -1.40
N GLY A 61 6.27 1.57 -0.84
CA GLY A 61 6.53 2.81 -0.11
C GLY A 61 6.98 3.96 -0.99
N GLY A 62 6.70 3.90 -2.29
CA GLY A 62 7.24 4.84 -3.28
C GLY A 62 8.75 4.77 -3.46
N LEU A 63 9.40 3.73 -2.92
CA LEU A 63 10.84 3.44 -3.06
C LEU A 63 11.12 2.34 -4.09
N GLY A 64 10.07 1.81 -4.72
CA GLY A 64 10.15 0.86 -5.82
C GLY A 64 9.52 1.41 -7.08
N ARG A 65 10.00 0.91 -8.22
CA ARG A 65 9.47 1.20 -9.55
C ARG A 65 9.00 -0.07 -10.20
N THR A 66 7.97 0.07 -11.02
CA THR A 66 7.38 -1.04 -11.74
C THR A 66 7.21 -0.73 -13.22
N GLU A 67 7.40 -1.75 -14.05
CA GLU A 67 7.18 -1.69 -15.49
C GLU A 67 6.28 -2.84 -15.91
N LEU A 68 5.32 -2.54 -16.80
CA LEU A 68 4.45 -3.53 -17.41
C LEU A 68 5.11 -3.99 -18.70
N LEU A 69 5.49 -5.26 -18.74
CA LEU A 69 6.14 -5.90 -19.87
C LEU A 69 5.25 -7.03 -20.39
N HIS A 70 5.64 -7.62 -21.52
CA HIS A 70 5.06 -8.85 -22.02
C HIS A 70 6.19 -9.85 -22.18
N LYS A 71 6.02 -11.04 -21.61
CA LYS A 71 6.99 -12.11 -21.83
C LYS A 71 6.81 -12.65 -23.25
N THR A 72 7.79 -12.40 -24.10
CA THR A 72 7.85 -12.94 -25.47
C THR A 72 8.90 -14.05 -25.54
N GLY A 73 8.52 -15.26 -25.95
CA GLY A 73 9.46 -16.37 -26.17
C GLY A 73 9.27 -17.57 -25.25
N GLN A 74 8.19 -18.31 -25.51
CA GLN A 74 7.86 -19.70 -25.18
C GLN A 74 6.39 -19.88 -25.63
N ASP A 75 5.81 -21.08 -25.61
CA ASP A 75 4.43 -21.37 -26.06
C ASP A 75 3.30 -20.63 -25.28
N LEU A 76 3.65 -19.61 -24.49
CA LEU A 76 2.77 -18.85 -23.61
C LEU A 76 3.18 -17.38 -23.54
N GLU A 77 2.28 -16.50 -23.97
CA GLU A 77 2.39 -15.04 -23.81
C GLU A 77 1.58 -14.59 -22.60
N LEU A 78 2.25 -13.97 -21.63
CA LEU A 78 1.61 -13.41 -20.44
C LEU A 78 2.13 -11.99 -20.15
N PRO A 79 1.29 -11.11 -19.59
CA PRO A 79 1.75 -9.87 -18.99
C PRO A 79 2.74 -10.16 -17.85
N GLU A 80 3.78 -9.36 -17.76
CA GLU A 80 4.82 -9.44 -16.74
C GLU A 80 4.97 -8.08 -16.04
N ILE A 81 5.37 -8.11 -14.77
CA ILE A 81 5.83 -6.91 -14.07
C ILE A 81 7.34 -7.03 -13.81
N SER A 82 8.10 -6.02 -14.20
CA SER A 82 9.47 -5.84 -13.72
C SER A 82 9.46 -4.88 -12.53
N VAL A 83 10.18 -5.22 -11.47
CA VAL A 83 10.22 -4.45 -10.22
C VAL A 83 11.67 -4.21 -9.82
N TYR A 84 12.02 -2.97 -9.52
CA TYR A 84 13.36 -2.59 -9.09
C TYR A 84 13.32 -1.55 -7.95
N THR A 85 14.29 -1.63 -7.05
CA THR A 85 14.44 -0.75 -5.88
C THR A 85 15.89 -0.74 -5.39
N ASP A 86 16.36 0.44 -4.97
CA ASP A 86 17.66 0.61 -4.30
C ASP A 86 17.57 0.46 -2.77
N HIS A 87 16.36 0.22 -2.24
CA HIS A 87 16.08 0.07 -0.81
C HIS A 87 15.36 -1.26 -0.51
N PRO A 88 15.93 -2.42 -0.87
CA PRO A 88 15.20 -3.70 -0.86
C PRO A 88 14.59 -4.04 0.51
N ALA A 89 15.33 -3.91 1.61
CA ALA A 89 14.80 -4.22 2.94
C ALA A 89 13.63 -3.30 3.33
N ILE A 90 13.75 -1.99 3.11
CA ILE A 90 12.70 -1.01 3.48
C ILE A 90 11.48 -1.18 2.56
N ALA A 91 11.69 -1.22 1.23
CA ALA A 91 10.61 -1.29 0.25
C ALA A 91 9.85 -2.61 0.33
N THR A 92 10.55 -3.75 0.38
CA THR A 92 9.92 -5.08 0.31
C THR A 92 9.46 -5.60 1.66
N LEU A 93 10.26 -5.45 2.72
CA LEU A 93 9.92 -5.96 4.06
C LEU A 93 9.25 -4.87 4.90
N GLY A 94 9.82 -3.68 4.94
CA GLY A 94 9.32 -2.57 5.76
C GLY A 94 7.98 -1.99 5.27
N SER A 95 7.66 -2.19 3.99
CA SER A 95 6.43 -1.67 3.38
C SER A 95 5.63 -2.79 2.68
N GLN A 96 6.10 -3.33 1.54
CA GLN A 96 5.29 -4.17 0.65
C GLN A 96 4.76 -5.45 1.27
N PHE A 97 5.54 -6.10 2.14
CA PHE A 97 5.17 -7.36 2.76
C PHE A 97 3.78 -7.28 3.43
N ALA A 98 2.94 -8.28 3.17
CA ALA A 98 1.62 -8.44 3.77
C ALA A 98 1.74 -8.95 5.22
N GLY A 99 2.46 -8.21 6.06
CA GLY A 99 2.83 -8.63 7.41
C GLY A 99 1.79 -8.27 8.49
N TRP A 100 0.73 -7.53 8.15
CA TRP A 100 -0.27 -7.10 9.11
C TRP A 100 -1.60 -7.83 8.91
N GLN A 101 -1.89 -8.80 9.76
CA GLN A 101 -3.20 -9.43 9.83
C GLN A 101 -4.19 -8.52 10.57
N ILE A 102 -5.15 -7.93 9.86
CA ILE A 102 -6.13 -7.03 10.45
C ILE A 102 -7.40 -7.82 10.73
N LYS A 103 -7.65 -8.08 12.01
CA LYS A 103 -8.80 -8.85 12.49
C LYS A 103 -9.58 -8.06 13.53
N VAL A 104 -10.71 -7.48 13.13
CA VAL A 104 -11.60 -6.70 14.01
C VAL A 104 -13.03 -7.19 13.87
N GLY A 105 -13.55 -7.81 14.92
CA GLY A 105 -14.85 -8.49 14.88
C GLY A 105 -14.87 -9.59 13.82
N LYS A 106 -15.78 -9.46 12.84
CA LYS A 106 -15.91 -10.39 11.71
C LYS A 106 -15.09 -9.98 10.47
N TYR A 107 -14.43 -8.83 10.50
CA TYR A 107 -13.61 -8.35 9.39
C TYR A 107 -12.21 -8.96 9.45
N PHE A 108 -11.72 -9.43 8.30
CA PHE A 108 -10.37 -9.94 8.13
C PHE A 108 -9.80 -9.44 6.80
N ALA A 109 -8.58 -8.93 6.82
CA ALA A 109 -7.82 -8.58 5.62
C ALA A 109 -6.32 -8.69 5.89
N MET A 110 -5.56 -8.93 4.82
CA MET A 110 -4.11 -8.79 4.85
C MET A 110 -3.75 -7.34 4.52
N GLY A 111 -3.02 -6.69 5.43
CA GLY A 111 -2.52 -5.34 5.27
C GLY A 111 -1.07 -5.33 4.80
N SER A 112 -0.84 -4.61 3.70
CA SER A 112 0.46 -4.33 3.11
C SER A 112 0.69 -2.82 3.04
N GLY A 113 1.94 -2.42 2.90
CA GLY A 113 2.33 -1.05 2.61
C GLY A 113 2.80 -0.22 3.82
N PRO A 114 3.01 1.08 3.59
CA PRO A 114 3.79 1.96 4.46
C PRO A 114 3.32 2.10 5.90
N ALA A 115 2.01 2.02 6.15
CA ALA A 115 1.43 2.14 7.49
C ALA A 115 1.99 1.09 8.46
N ARG A 116 2.45 -0.06 7.95
CA ARG A 116 3.10 -1.08 8.78
C ARG A 116 4.38 -0.58 9.46
N ALA A 117 5.08 0.38 8.87
CA ALA A 117 6.28 0.98 9.45
C ALA A 117 5.98 1.94 10.60
N LEU A 118 4.76 2.51 10.66
CA LEU A 118 4.28 3.26 11.83
C LEU A 118 3.79 2.32 12.94
N ALA A 119 3.02 1.31 12.56
CA ALA A 119 2.43 0.35 13.50
C ALA A 119 3.37 -0.78 13.94
N GLN A 120 4.58 -0.83 13.37
CA GLN A 120 5.59 -1.88 13.52
C GLN A 120 5.01 -3.30 13.44
N LYS A 121 4.38 -3.66 12.31
CA LYS A 121 3.73 -4.97 12.11
C LYS A 121 4.47 -5.87 11.11
N PRO A 122 5.11 -6.99 11.53
CA PRO A 122 5.39 -7.40 12.91
C PRO A 122 6.64 -6.70 13.49
N PRO A 123 6.76 -6.52 14.82
CA PRO A 123 7.80 -5.69 15.43
C PRO A 123 9.22 -6.22 15.20
N ASP A 124 9.44 -7.54 15.37
CA ASP A 124 10.74 -8.18 15.18
C ASP A 124 11.33 -7.97 13.78
N LEU A 125 10.49 -7.72 12.77
CA LEU A 125 10.93 -7.42 11.42
C LEU A 125 11.59 -6.03 11.35
N TYR A 126 10.97 -5.03 11.98
CA TYR A 126 11.46 -3.64 11.98
C TYR A 126 12.75 -3.51 12.78
N GLU A 127 12.89 -4.25 13.88
CA GLU A 127 14.16 -4.38 14.60
C GLU A 127 15.27 -4.95 13.69
N LYS A 128 14.98 -6.03 12.96
CA LYS A 128 15.96 -6.69 12.07
C LYS A 128 16.41 -5.83 10.89
N ILE A 129 15.51 -5.02 10.31
CA ILE A 129 15.85 -4.15 9.18
C ILE A 129 16.34 -2.76 9.63
N GLY A 130 16.29 -2.45 10.92
CA GLY A 130 16.73 -1.17 11.48
C GLY A 130 15.96 0.03 10.93
N TYR A 131 14.65 -0.12 10.72
CA TYR A 131 13.82 0.91 10.09
C TYR A 131 12.57 1.20 10.92
N ASP A 132 12.22 2.49 11.00
CA ASP A 132 10.98 3.03 11.55
C ASP A 132 10.60 4.24 10.69
N ASP A 133 9.31 4.53 10.56
CA ASP A 133 8.83 5.68 9.79
C ASP A 133 8.22 6.74 10.72
N GLU A 134 8.32 8.01 10.33
CA GLU A 134 7.73 9.14 11.04
C GLU A 134 6.85 9.95 10.08
N ALA A 135 5.53 9.79 10.23
CA ALA A 135 4.53 10.51 9.44
C ALA A 135 3.29 10.82 10.28
N ASP A 136 2.63 11.91 9.92
CA ASP A 136 1.37 12.41 10.47
C ASP A 136 0.13 11.82 9.77
N PHE A 137 0.34 10.82 8.91
CA PHE A 137 -0.69 10.08 8.19
C PHE A 137 -0.17 8.68 7.83
N ALA A 138 -1.10 7.76 7.54
CA ALA A 138 -0.79 6.38 7.20
C ALA A 138 -1.35 5.99 5.81
N VAL A 139 -0.55 5.27 5.02
CA VAL A 139 -0.99 4.67 3.75
C VAL A 139 -0.95 3.16 3.87
N LEU A 140 -2.09 2.50 3.67
CA LEU A 140 -2.23 1.04 3.79
C LEU A 140 -3.01 0.48 2.60
N VAL A 141 -2.58 -0.67 2.10
CA VAL A 141 -3.28 -1.45 1.07
C VAL A 141 -3.86 -2.71 1.73
N LEU A 142 -5.15 -2.94 1.53
CA LEU A 142 -5.87 -4.11 2.06
C LEU A 142 -6.22 -5.06 0.92
N GLU A 143 -5.76 -6.30 1.02
CA GLU A 143 -6.27 -7.38 0.16
C GLU A 143 -7.56 -7.92 0.78
N THR A 144 -8.70 -7.59 0.17
CA THR A 144 -10.04 -7.88 0.71
C THR A 144 -11.11 -7.81 -0.38
N ASN A 145 -12.25 -8.46 -0.13
CA ASN A 145 -13.45 -8.35 -0.95
C ASN A 145 -14.55 -7.46 -0.33
N LYS A 146 -14.24 -6.77 0.79
CA LYS A 146 -15.18 -5.90 1.51
C LYS A 146 -14.50 -4.62 1.96
N SER A 147 -15.18 -3.50 1.77
CA SER A 147 -14.75 -2.22 2.33
C SER A 147 -14.61 -2.29 3.85
N PRO A 148 -13.54 -1.73 4.45
CA PRO A 148 -13.33 -1.78 5.89
C PRO A 148 -14.39 -0.95 6.63
N PRO A 149 -15.09 -1.51 7.63
CA PRO A 149 -16.03 -0.75 8.46
C PRO A 149 -15.28 0.24 9.36
N LYS A 150 -16.01 1.23 9.88
CA LYS A 150 -15.49 2.28 10.77
C LYS A 150 -14.55 1.76 11.87
N GLN A 151 -14.96 0.71 12.58
CA GLN A 151 -14.16 0.11 13.65
C GLN A 151 -12.79 -0.43 13.20
N VAL A 152 -12.67 -0.90 11.95
CA VAL A 152 -11.40 -1.36 11.38
C VAL A 152 -10.50 -0.17 11.06
N ILE A 153 -11.08 0.89 10.50
CA ILE A 153 -10.37 2.12 10.16
C ILE A 153 -9.81 2.78 11.44
N THR A 154 -10.64 2.92 12.48
CA THR A 154 -10.20 3.43 13.79
C THR A 154 -9.08 2.58 14.38
N TYR A 155 -9.23 1.24 14.36
CA TYR A 155 -8.17 0.34 14.80
C TYR A 155 -6.85 0.56 14.05
N ILE A 156 -6.89 0.70 12.72
CA ILE A 156 -5.68 0.95 11.92
C ILE A 156 -5.04 2.30 12.29
N SER A 157 -5.85 3.35 12.42
CA SER A 157 -5.41 4.69 12.83
C SER A 157 -4.70 4.67 14.18
N ASP A 158 -5.34 4.07 15.20
CA ASP A 158 -4.81 3.96 16.56
C ASP A 158 -3.48 3.21 16.59
N GLN A 159 -3.37 2.12 15.80
CA GLN A 159 -2.12 1.35 15.71
C GLN A 159 -1.00 2.14 15.02
N CYS A 160 -1.34 3.00 14.06
CA CYS A 160 -0.38 3.88 13.38
C CYS A 160 -0.12 5.19 14.12
N ARG A 161 -0.89 5.50 15.17
CA ARG A 161 -0.82 6.74 15.96
C ARG A 161 -1.08 8.00 15.14
N VAL A 162 -2.03 7.93 14.21
CA VAL A 162 -2.48 9.05 13.35
C VAL A 162 -3.99 9.25 13.45
#